data_AF-A0A3D5KGC7-F1
#
_entry.id   AF-A0A3D5KGC7-F1
#
_cell.length_a   1.000
_cell.length_b   1.000
_cell.length_c   1.000
_cell.angle_alpha   90.00
_cell.angle_beta   90.00
_cell.angle_gamma   90.00
#
_symmetry.space_group_name_H-M   'P 1'
#
loop_
_entity.id
_entity.type
_entity.pdbx_description
1 polymer ?
#
loop_
_entity_poly.entity_id
_entity_poly.type
_entity_poly.pdbx_seq_one_letter_code
_entity_poly.pdbx_strand_id
1 'polypeptide(L)' 'MYGANDATIRADDYENAPFDILLFDWEGNYLTGARLNHVVHDIAYDSKNKIMYGIDRSDESVYRFDLSELVIK' A
#
# COMPACT_ATOMS: atom_id res chain seq x y z
N MET A 1 21.74 -24.95 -4.53
CA MET A 1 20.35 -24.68 -4.94
C MET A 1 19.67 -24.04 -3.74
N TYR A 2 19.49 -22.72 -3.74
CA TYR A 2 18.73 -22.05 -2.68
C TYR A 2 17.26 -22.30 -2.97
N GLY A 3 16.59 -23.05 -2.09
CA GLY A 3 15.15 -23.25 -2.15
C GLY A 3 14.47 -21.91 -1.86
N ALA A 4 13.72 -21.41 -2.84
CA ALA A 4 12.80 -20.32 -2.61
C ALA A 4 11.80 -20.79 -1.55
N ASN A 5 11.90 -20.21 -0.35
CA ASN A 5 10.81 -20.24 0.60
C ASN A 5 9.70 -19.37 -0.01
N ASP A 6 8.94 -19.93 -0.94
CA ASP A 6 7.65 -19.40 -1.35
C ASP A 6 6.74 -19.54 -0.13
N ALA A 7 6.82 -18.56 0.76
CA ALA A 7 5.73 -18.25 1.65
C ALA A 7 4.57 -17.77 0.77
N THR A 8 3.87 -18.74 0.17
CA THR A 8 2.59 -18.51 -0.49
C THR A 8 1.65 -18.00 0.59
N ILE A 9 1.55 -16.67 0.71
CA ILE A 9 0.57 -16.02 1.58
C ILE A 9 -0.79 -16.50 1.08
N ARG A 10 -1.54 -17.21 1.93
CA ARG A 10 -2.83 -17.75 1.53
C ARG A 10 -3.80 -16.58 1.33
N ALA A 11 -4.77 -16.73 0.42
CA ALA A 11 -5.80 -15.72 0.19
C ALA A 11 -6.49 -15.30 1.52
N ASP A 12 -6.70 -16.27 2.42
CA ASP A 12 -7.32 -16.07 3.74
C ASP A 12 -6.46 -15.22 4.70
N ASP A 13 -5.13 -15.16 4.49
CA ASP A 13 -4.24 -14.33 5.30
C ASP A 13 -4.37 -12.84 4.93
N TYR A 14 -4.95 -12.50 3.77
CA TYR A 14 -5.17 -11.12 3.32
C TYR A 14 -6.37 -10.45 3.99
N GLU A 15 -7.39 -11.20 4.41
CA GLU A 15 -8.62 -10.62 4.98
C GLU A 15 -8.36 -9.87 6.28
N ASN A 16 -7.28 -10.21 6.99
CA ASN A 16 -6.90 -9.60 8.26
C ASN A 16 -5.51 -8.95 8.25
N ALA A 17 -4.84 -8.90 7.09
CA ALA A 17 -3.52 -8.31 6.99
C ALA A 17 -3.63 -6.79 7.10
N PRO A 18 -2.87 -6.13 8.00
CA PRO A 18 -2.74 -4.69 7.96
C PRO A 18 -2.09 -4.29 6.63
N PHE A 19 -2.78 -3.47 5.84
CA PHE A 19 -2.22 -2.91 4.62
C PHE A 19 -1.55 -1.59 4.93
N ASP A 20 -0.23 -1.58 4.92
CA ASP A 20 0.58 -0.40 5.15
C ASP A 20 1.15 0.11 3.81
N ILE A 21 1.07 1.41 3.56
CA ILE A 21 1.88 2.05 2.53
C ILE A 21 3.25 2.29 3.12
N LEU A 22 4.28 1.89 2.39
CA LEU A 22 5.67 2.16 2.69
C LEU A 22 6.26 3.04 1.60
N LEU A 23 6.93 4.11 1.99
CA LEU A 23 7.60 5.05 1.09
C LEU A 23 9.11 4.88 1.22
N PHE A 24 9.76 4.68 0.08
CA PHE A 24 11.22 4.59 -0.04
C PHE A 24 11.71 5.63 -1.05
N ASP A 25 12.96 6.07 -0.90
CA ASP A 25 13.64 6.80 -1.96
C ASP A 25 14.11 5.85 -3.08
N TRP A 26 14.66 6.43 -4.15
CA TRP A 26 15.15 5.67 -5.30
C TRP A 26 16.39 4.82 -5.01
N GLU A 27 17.08 5.07 -3.90
CA GLU A 27 18.22 4.29 -3.44
C GLU A 27 17.77 3.12 -2.54
N GLY A 28 16.48 3.06 -2.21
CA GLY A 28 15.87 2.03 -1.37
C GLY A 28 15.88 2.35 0.13
N ASN A 29 16.24 3.57 0.53
CA ASN A 29 16.15 3.98 1.93
C ASN A 29 14.68 4.21 2.31
N TYR A 30 14.26 3.69 3.46
CA TYR A 30 12.93 3.92 4.00
C TYR A 30 12.76 5.38 4.45
N LEU A 31 11.72 6.05 3.95
CA LEU A 31 11.40 7.43 4.30
C LEU A 31 10.30 7.50 5.37
N THR A 32 9.15 6.86 5.10
CA THR A 32 7.98 6.88 5.98
C THR A 32 6.95 5.85 5.55
N GLY A 33 5.85 5.72 6.30
CA GLY A 33 4.74 4.85 5.95
C GLY A 33 3.49 5.19 6.75
N ALA A 34 2.35 4.66 6.29
CA ALA A 34 1.08 4.83 6.97
C ALA A 34 0.21 3.59 6.81
N ARG A 35 -0.55 3.30 7.87
CA ARG A 35 -1.54 2.24 7.86
C ARG A 35 -2.78 2.69 7.08
N LEU A 36 -3.22 1.85 6.17
CA LEU A 36 -4.50 1.97 5.50
C LEU A 36 -5.56 1.23 6.29
N ASN A 37 -6.77 1.79 6.27
CA ASN A 37 -7.94 1.16 6.88
C ASN A 37 -8.62 0.17 5.93
N HIS A 38 -8.07 -0.01 4.72
CA HIS A 38 -8.64 -0.80 3.63
C HIS A 38 -7.55 -1.63 2.94
N VAL A 39 -7.94 -2.83 2.51
CA VAL A 39 -7.08 -3.73 1.73
C VAL A 39 -7.23 -3.38 0.25
N VAL A 40 -6.23 -2.71 -0.31
CA VAL A 40 -6.26 -2.28 -1.72
C VAL A 40 -5.35 -3.14 -2.59
N HIS A 41 -5.78 -3.48 -3.81
CA HIS A 41 -5.00 -4.29 -4.74
C HIS A 41 -4.37 -3.49 -5.89
N ASP A 42 -5.00 -2.37 -6.26
CA ASP A 42 -4.48 -1.41 -7.23
C ASP A 42 -4.42 -0.02 -6.60
N ILE A 43 -3.42 0.78 -6.99
CA ILE A 43 -3.23 2.16 -6.53
C ILE A 43 -2.88 3.12 -7.66
N ALA A 44 -3.32 4.37 -7.53
CA ALA A 44 -2.91 5.47 -8.39
C ALA A 44 -2.68 6.73 -7.55
N TYR A 45 -1.67 7.53 -7.91
CA TYR A 45 -1.28 8.72 -7.14
C TYR A 45 -1.45 10.00 -7.96
N ASP A 46 -2.22 10.94 -7.41
CA ASP A 46 -2.32 12.31 -7.88
C ASP A 46 -1.34 13.19 -7.09
N SER A 47 -0.19 13.48 -7.71
CA SER A 47 0.86 14.29 -7.10
C SER A 47 0.50 15.77 -6.92
N LYS A 48 -0.46 16.30 -7.69
CA LYS A 48 -0.87 17.70 -7.60
C LYS A 48 -1.66 17.94 -6.32
N ASN A 49 -2.60 17.04 -6.03
CA ASN A 49 -3.45 17.13 -4.85
C ASN A 49 -2.93 16.31 -3.66
N LYS A 50 -1.84 15.54 -3.84
CA LYS A 50 -1.27 14.62 -2.85
C LYS A 50 -2.26 13.56 -2.36
N ILE A 51 -3.05 13.03 -3.30
CA ILE A 51 -4.09 12.04 -3.03
C ILE A 51 -3.67 10.72 -3.65
N MET A 52 -3.78 9.63 -2.88
CA MET A 52 -3.73 8.29 -3.43
C MET A 52 -5.14 7.72 -3.52
N TYR A 53 -5.44 7.10 -4.65
CA TYR A 53 -6.63 6.29 -4.85
C TYR A 53 -6.24 4.83 -4.78
N GLY A 54 -7.08 4.00 -4.16
CA GLY A 54 -6.94 2.56 -4.17
C GLY A 54 -8.25 1.87 -4.47
N ILE A 55 -8.20 0.70 -5.09
CA ILE A 55 -9.36 -0.17 -5.29
C ILE A 55 -9.38 -1.19 -4.16
N ASP A 56 -10.43 -1.16 -3.34
CA ASP A 56 -10.62 -2.13 -2.26
C ASP A 56 -10.88 -3.51 -2.85
N ARG A 57 -10.13 -4.49 -2.36
CA ARG A 57 -10.14 -5.86 -2.87
C ARG A 57 -11.41 -6.63 -2.49
N SER A 58 -12.13 -6.20 -1.47
CA SER A 58 -13.33 -6.89 -0.98
C SER A 58 -14.56 -6.58 -1.82
N ASP A 59 -14.71 -5.33 -2.26
CA ASP A 59 -15.93 -4.84 -2.91
C ASP A 59 -15.69 -4.05 -4.21
N GLU A 60 -14.43 -3.95 -4.67
CA GLU A 60 -14.02 -3.21 -5.88
C GLU A 60 -14.37 -1.72 -5.84
N SER A 61 -14.63 -1.15 -4.65
CA SER A 61 -14.91 0.26 -4.51
C SER A 61 -13.62 1.10 -4.48
N VAL A 62 -13.74 2.37 -4.90
CA VAL A 62 -12.61 3.30 -4.94
C VAL A 62 -12.52 4.07 -3.63
N TYR A 63 -11.41 3.92 -2.93
CA TYR A 63 -11.08 4.68 -1.73
C TYR A 63 -10.04 5.75 -1.99
N ARG A 64 -10.13 6.83 -1.21
CA ARG A 64 -9.24 7.98 -1.25
C ARG A 64 -8.44 8.08 0.04
N PHE A 65 -7.12 8.20 -0.09
CA PHE A 65 -6.20 8.45 1.02
C PHE A 65 -5.54 9.82 0.84
N ASP A 66 -5.64 10.66 1.86
CA ASP A 66 -4.95 11.95 1.90
C ASP A 66 -3.52 11.73 2.38
N LEU A 67 -2.54 11.97 1.51
CA LEU A 67 -1.11 11.79 1.81
C LEU A 67 -0.39 13.12 2.02
N SER A 68 -1.12 14.22 2.19
CA SER A 68 -0.54 15.56 2.33
C SER A 68 0.48 15.68 3.47
N GLU A 69 0.27 14.92 4.55
CA GLU A 69 1.13 14.85 5.74
C GLU A 69 2.28 13.83 5.62
N LEU A 70 2.23 12.91 4.65
CA LEU A 70 3.26 11.88 4.43
C LEU A 70 4.36 12.31 3.47
N VAL A 71 4.02 13.19 2.51
CA VAL A 71 5.00 13.70 1.54
C VAL A 71 5.78 14.85 2.18
N ILE A 72 6.87 14.49 2.84
CA ILE A 72 7.88 15.42 3.36
C ILE A 72 8.42 16.26 2.19
N LYS A 73 8.48 17.58 2.40
CA LYS A 73 8.96 18.57 1.40
C LYS A 73 10.42 18.40 1.05
#